data_AF-A0A172T181-F1
#
_entry.id   AF-A0A172T181-F1
#
_cell.length_a   1.000
_cell.length_b   1.000
_cell.length_c   1.000
_cell.angle_alpha   90.00
_cell.angle_beta   90.00
_cell.angle_gamma   90.00
#
_symmetry.space_group_name_H-M   'P 1'
#
loop_
_entity.id
_entity.type
_entity.pdbx_description
1 polymer ?
#
loop_
_entity_poly.entity_id
_entity_poly.type
_entity_poly.pdbx_seq_one_letter_code
_entity_poly.pdbx_strand_id
1 'polypeptide(L)'
;MNTNPLDLRKKLLKKTRKRKTNQKLALTNFCKLFISTTLIALTLVFLTIIFQPETAFGLTLDEILEKSKTDPDFAWDMYLSFISQLSPNVSTVESKKIEQVGRIINAKRKLKELDFAIKEDIEGLIRFLKTNSIDSTLKYLILEIFGEENLEEYLNNNLSHNLDVLLLTNILTVDVKDYAESVLDVITRDDKAKKQFLDIVLKRLDKKDVFINSIFEYMYQRYSNTDKEIRSRILELYKDFKASGYTDTRFESMLNKTNKTWYKFWHWFLEFSSRLSQFADNFVFVIFGLVVVSILVLFSLKFVRYKIFYILGFKKLAALTYRKIVDEDPLNEDKRLTLAQLYEEAGMFEEAMNEYNFLKRIKLE
;
A
#
# COMPACT_ATOMS: atom_id res chain seq x y z
N MET A 1 72.56 -75.81 65.92
CA MET A 1 72.00 -75.29 64.65
C MET A 1 72.85 -74.11 64.19
N ASN A 2 73.86 -74.36 63.35
CA ASN A 2 74.76 -73.33 62.85
C ASN A 2 74.44 -73.07 61.37
N THR A 3 73.54 -72.12 61.09
CA THR A 3 73.39 -71.59 59.73
C THR A 3 74.53 -70.62 59.47
N ASN A 4 75.53 -71.09 58.73
CA ASN A 4 76.75 -70.37 58.41
C ASN A 4 76.41 -69.07 57.64
N PRO A 5 76.76 -67.87 58.15
CA PRO A 5 76.36 -66.58 57.58
C PRO A 5 76.83 -66.36 56.13
N LEU A 6 77.86 -67.09 55.71
CA LEU A 6 78.38 -67.09 54.34
C LEU A 6 77.38 -67.64 53.30
N ASP A 7 76.53 -68.60 53.69
CA ASP A 7 75.61 -69.27 52.76
C ASP A 7 74.33 -68.46 52.54
N LEU A 8 73.89 -67.73 53.58
CA LEU A 8 72.81 -66.75 53.49
C LEU A 8 73.20 -65.57 52.57
N ARG A 9 74.46 -65.10 52.66
CA ARG A 9 74.99 -64.01 51.82
C ARG A 9 75.07 -64.41 50.35
N LYS A 10 75.49 -65.64 50.04
CA LYS A 10 75.51 -66.17 48.66
C LYS A 10 74.10 -66.31 48.07
N LYS A 11 73.11 -66.78 48.84
CA LYS A 11 71.71 -66.85 48.39
C LYS A 11 71.10 -65.46 48.16
N LEU A 12 71.37 -64.50 49.05
CA LEU A 12 70.92 -63.10 48.89
C LEU A 12 71.56 -62.42 47.67
N LEU A 13 72.86 -62.65 47.44
CA LEU A 13 73.57 -62.14 46.24
C LEU A 13 73.04 -62.76 44.95
N LYS A 14 72.73 -64.06 44.93
CA LYS A 14 72.17 -64.73 43.74
C LYS A 14 70.73 -64.25 43.45
N LYS A 15 69.93 -64.02 44.50
CA LYS A 15 68.56 -63.49 44.40
C LYS A 15 68.53 -62.04 43.93
N THR A 16 69.46 -61.19 44.42
CA THR A 16 69.60 -59.80 43.96
C THR A 16 70.14 -59.69 42.54
N ARG A 17 71.09 -60.56 42.15
CA ARG A 17 71.58 -60.63 40.75
C ARG A 17 70.45 -61.02 39.80
N LYS A 18 69.69 -62.08 40.12
CA LYS A 18 68.55 -62.53 39.30
C LYS A 18 67.42 -61.48 39.21
N ARG A 19 67.16 -60.73 40.30
CA ARG A 19 66.25 -59.57 40.28
C ARG A 19 66.73 -58.45 39.36
N LYS A 20 68.02 -58.09 39.41
CA LYS A 20 68.60 -57.08 38.51
C LYS A 20 68.55 -57.50 37.04
N THR A 21 68.79 -58.78 36.73
CA THR A 21 68.69 -59.28 35.35
C THR A 21 67.24 -59.25 34.85
N ASN A 22 66.28 -59.67 35.67
CA ASN A 22 64.86 -59.63 35.31
C ASN A 22 64.33 -58.20 35.16
N GLN A 23 64.80 -57.24 35.99
CA GLN A 23 64.46 -55.83 35.83
C GLN A 23 65.03 -55.23 34.55
N LYS A 24 66.28 -55.56 34.18
CA LYS A 24 66.87 -55.12 32.90
C LYS A 24 66.11 -55.70 31.70
N LEU A 25 65.70 -56.96 31.78
CA LEU A 25 64.92 -57.62 30.73
C LEU A 25 63.51 -57.01 30.60
N ALA A 26 62.86 -56.70 31.72
CA ALA A 26 61.57 -56.02 31.73
C ALA A 26 61.65 -54.60 31.15
N LEU A 27 62.70 -53.84 31.50
CA LEU A 27 62.92 -52.49 30.99
C LEU A 27 63.21 -52.48 29.48
N THR A 28 64.01 -53.43 29.00
CA THR A 28 64.31 -53.56 27.56
C THR A 28 63.08 -53.98 26.75
N ASN A 29 62.26 -54.89 27.28
CA ASN A 29 61.00 -55.26 26.64
C ASN A 29 59.99 -54.11 26.68
N PHE A 30 59.92 -53.33 27.77
CA PHE A 30 59.06 -52.15 27.87
C PHE A 30 59.49 -51.06 26.87
N CYS A 31 60.78 -50.75 26.75
CA CYS A 31 61.27 -49.80 25.75
C CYS A 31 60.99 -50.27 24.31
N LYS A 32 61.16 -51.56 24.01
CA LYS A 32 60.82 -52.09 22.67
C LYS A 32 59.33 -51.96 22.38
N LEU A 33 58.47 -52.26 23.35
CA LEU A 33 57.02 -52.12 23.19
C LEU A 33 56.61 -50.66 23.02
N PHE A 34 57.20 -49.75 23.80
CA PHE A 34 56.92 -48.31 23.73
C PHE A 34 57.39 -47.70 22.40
N ILE A 35 58.56 -48.10 21.90
CA ILE A 35 59.06 -47.63 20.59
C ILE A 35 58.19 -48.20 19.46
N SER A 36 57.74 -49.46 19.54
CA SER A 36 56.89 -50.01 18.47
C SER A 36 55.50 -49.39 18.47
N THR A 37 54.88 -49.15 19.63
CA THR A 37 53.55 -48.54 19.71
C THR A 37 53.58 -47.07 19.29
N THR A 38 54.61 -46.32 19.68
CA THR A 38 54.77 -44.93 19.24
C THR A 38 55.03 -44.84 17.74
N LEU A 39 55.88 -45.72 17.19
CA LEU A 39 56.13 -45.75 15.74
C LEU A 39 54.86 -46.11 14.95
N ILE A 40 54.09 -47.10 15.41
CA ILE A 40 52.82 -47.48 14.80
C ILE A 40 51.81 -46.33 14.85
N ALA A 41 51.67 -45.67 16.00
CA ALA A 41 50.79 -44.51 16.14
C ALA A 41 51.22 -43.36 15.21
N LEU A 42 52.53 -43.10 15.10
CA LEU A 42 53.06 -42.06 14.22
C LEU A 42 52.84 -42.40 12.74
N THR A 43 53.01 -43.67 12.34
CA THR A 43 52.68 -44.11 10.97
C THR A 43 51.19 -44.04 10.68
N LEU A 44 50.32 -44.35 11.65
CA LEU A 44 48.87 -44.19 11.50
C LEU A 44 48.48 -42.73 11.34
N VAL A 45 49.06 -41.83 12.15
CA VAL A 45 48.85 -40.38 12.02
C VAL A 45 49.34 -39.88 10.66
N PHE A 46 50.53 -40.32 10.23
CA PHE A 46 51.09 -39.94 8.93
C PHE A 46 50.24 -40.47 7.75
N LEU A 47 49.75 -41.72 7.85
CA LEU A 47 48.80 -42.29 6.90
C LEU A 47 47.48 -41.51 6.90
N THR A 48 46.94 -41.10 8.05
CA THR A 48 45.72 -40.28 8.09
C THR A 48 45.91 -38.89 7.50
N ILE A 49 47.13 -38.33 7.55
CA ILE A 49 47.45 -37.04 6.93
C ILE A 49 47.63 -37.18 5.42
N ILE A 50 48.31 -38.24 4.95
CA ILE A 50 48.53 -38.50 3.51
C ILE A 50 47.24 -38.97 2.82
N PHE A 51 46.41 -39.75 3.52
CA PHE A 51 45.10 -40.20 3.06
C PHE A 51 43.96 -39.30 3.55
N GLN A 52 44.24 -38.09 4.05
CA GLN A 52 43.21 -37.06 3.89
C GLN A 52 43.05 -36.94 2.38
N PRO A 53 41.86 -37.27 1.82
CA PRO A 53 41.61 -36.87 0.46
C PRO A 53 41.90 -35.38 0.50
N GLU A 54 42.85 -34.94 -0.32
CA GLU A 54 42.94 -33.54 -0.66
C GLU A 54 41.49 -33.12 -0.83
N THR A 55 41.04 -32.16 -0.03
CA THR A 55 39.84 -31.44 -0.35
C THR A 55 40.18 -30.87 -1.71
N ALA A 56 39.84 -31.63 -2.76
CA ALA A 56 39.75 -31.12 -4.09
C ALA A 56 38.90 -29.88 -3.86
N PHE A 57 39.52 -28.72 -4.02
CA PHE A 57 38.81 -27.46 -4.14
C PHE A 57 37.94 -27.64 -5.38
N GLY A 58 36.83 -28.35 -5.18
CA GLY A 58 35.84 -28.66 -6.18
C GLY A 58 35.13 -27.36 -6.38
N LEU A 59 35.58 -26.64 -7.40
CA LEU A 59 35.00 -25.42 -7.93
C LEU A 59 33.48 -25.44 -7.69
N THR A 60 32.98 -24.62 -6.76
CA THR A 60 31.55 -24.66 -6.44
C THR A 60 30.77 -23.71 -7.33
N LEU A 61 29.49 -24.00 -7.60
CA LEU A 61 28.63 -23.07 -8.34
C LEU A 61 28.57 -21.68 -7.68
N ASP A 62 28.65 -21.63 -6.36
CA ASP A 62 28.57 -20.38 -5.60
C ASP A 62 29.87 -19.55 -5.76
N GLU A 63 31.05 -20.20 -5.80
CA GLU A 63 32.33 -19.55 -6.15
C GLU A 63 32.32 -19.00 -7.58
N ILE A 64 31.78 -19.76 -8.53
CA ILE A 64 31.65 -19.32 -9.92
C ILE A 64 30.72 -18.11 -10.01
N LEU A 65 29.58 -18.15 -9.31
CA LEU A 65 28.63 -17.06 -9.26
C LEU A 65 29.26 -15.80 -8.64
N GLU A 66 30.02 -15.94 -7.55
CA GLU A 66 30.70 -14.80 -6.93
C GLU A 66 31.78 -14.23 -7.86
N LYS A 67 32.52 -15.09 -8.57
CA LYS A 67 33.49 -14.62 -9.56
C LYS A 67 32.82 -13.83 -10.69
N SER A 68 31.59 -14.20 -11.07
CA SER A 68 30.81 -13.49 -12.10
C SER A 68 30.50 -12.03 -11.75
N LYS A 69 30.59 -11.63 -10.48
CA LYS A 69 30.45 -10.23 -10.04
C LYS A 69 31.68 -9.36 -10.28
N THR A 70 32.77 -9.97 -10.75
CA THR A 70 34.01 -9.25 -11.09
C THR A 70 34.43 -9.49 -12.53
N ASP A 71 34.29 -10.72 -13.02
CA ASP A 71 34.71 -11.13 -14.35
C ASP A 71 33.73 -12.19 -14.90
N PRO A 72 32.64 -11.76 -15.57
CA PRO A 72 31.64 -12.67 -16.14
C PRO A 72 32.21 -13.60 -17.22
N ASP A 73 33.18 -13.14 -18.00
CA ASP A 73 33.78 -13.93 -19.08
C ASP A 73 34.60 -15.08 -18.47
N PHE A 74 35.45 -14.80 -17.48
CA PHE A 74 36.19 -15.85 -16.76
C PHE A 74 35.28 -16.79 -15.96
N ALA A 75 34.23 -16.26 -15.32
CA ALA A 75 33.26 -17.08 -14.60
C ALA A 75 32.54 -18.08 -15.53
N TRP A 76 32.33 -17.71 -16.80
CA TRP A 76 31.77 -18.64 -17.78
C TRP A 76 32.73 -19.77 -18.16
N ASP A 77 34.01 -19.48 -18.28
CA ASP A 77 35.01 -20.52 -18.52
C ASP A 77 35.08 -21.49 -17.33
N MET A 78 35.02 -20.96 -16.10
CA MET A 78 34.88 -21.77 -14.88
C MET A 78 33.60 -22.61 -14.91
N TYR A 79 32.47 -22.05 -15.32
CA TYR A 79 31.19 -22.77 -15.47
C TYR A 79 31.26 -23.92 -16.48
N LEU A 80 31.85 -23.70 -17.65
CA LEU A 80 32.04 -24.75 -18.65
C LEU A 80 32.96 -25.86 -18.13
N SER A 81 34.04 -25.49 -17.44
CA SER A 81 34.92 -26.45 -16.77
C SER A 81 34.16 -27.26 -15.72
N PHE A 82 33.33 -26.60 -14.90
CA PHE A 82 32.49 -27.26 -13.91
C PHE A 82 31.58 -28.32 -14.54
N ILE A 83 30.84 -27.96 -15.59
CA ILE A 83 29.93 -28.89 -16.28
C ILE A 83 30.68 -30.08 -16.88
N SER A 84 31.87 -29.85 -17.45
CA SER A 84 32.66 -30.92 -18.08
C SER A 84 33.11 -32.02 -17.11
N GLN A 85 33.11 -31.72 -15.80
CA GLN A 85 33.52 -32.63 -14.73
C GLN A 85 32.32 -33.33 -14.06
N LEU A 86 31.09 -33.00 -14.45
CA LEU A 86 29.89 -33.58 -13.86
C LEU A 86 29.75 -35.07 -14.22
N SER A 87 29.28 -35.84 -13.24
CA SER A 87 28.87 -37.23 -13.45
C SER A 87 27.65 -37.28 -14.40
N PRO A 88 27.51 -38.32 -15.24
CA PRO A 88 26.35 -38.48 -16.11
C PRO A 88 24.99 -38.58 -15.37
N ASN A 89 25.00 -38.85 -14.06
CA ASN A 89 23.78 -38.99 -13.24
C ASN A 89 23.64 -37.83 -12.23
N VAL A 90 23.43 -36.61 -12.71
CA VAL A 90 23.11 -35.44 -11.88
C VAL A 90 21.64 -35.49 -11.45
N SER A 91 21.34 -35.15 -10.19
CA SER A 91 19.95 -35.06 -9.72
C SER A 91 19.19 -33.95 -10.44
N THR A 92 17.86 -34.08 -10.54
CA THR A 92 17.01 -33.05 -11.21
C THR A 92 17.10 -31.69 -10.53
N VAL A 93 17.24 -31.65 -9.20
CA VAL A 93 17.39 -30.41 -8.42
C VAL A 93 18.72 -29.74 -8.72
N GLU A 94 19.80 -30.51 -8.73
CA GLU A 94 21.14 -30.00 -9.01
C GLU A 94 21.28 -29.54 -10.47
N SER A 95 20.72 -30.30 -11.42
CA SER A 95 20.66 -29.88 -12.83
C SER A 95 19.97 -28.53 -13.01
N LYS A 96 18.86 -28.28 -12.30
CA LYS A 96 18.16 -26.99 -12.34
C LYS A 96 19.03 -25.86 -11.77
N LYS A 97 19.72 -26.11 -10.65
CA LYS A 97 20.65 -25.11 -10.06
C LYS A 97 21.78 -24.77 -11.04
N ILE A 98 22.36 -25.79 -11.69
CA ILE A 98 23.42 -25.62 -12.69
C ILE A 98 22.94 -24.78 -13.88
N GLU A 99 21.75 -25.09 -14.40
CA GLU A 99 21.15 -24.35 -15.50
C GLU A 99 20.89 -22.89 -15.11
N GLN A 100 20.29 -22.65 -13.94
CA GLN A 100 20.02 -21.31 -13.43
C GLN A 100 21.30 -20.46 -13.31
N VAL A 101 22.36 -21.02 -12.73
CA VAL A 101 23.66 -20.34 -12.61
C VAL A 101 24.23 -20.02 -14.00
N GLY A 102 24.14 -20.96 -14.95
CA GLY A 102 24.56 -20.72 -16.33
C GLY A 102 23.81 -19.58 -17.00
N ARG A 103 22.49 -19.49 -16.79
CA ARG A 103 21.65 -18.41 -17.33
C ARG A 103 22.05 -17.04 -16.76
N ILE A 104 22.27 -16.96 -15.45
CA ILE A 104 22.74 -15.74 -14.77
C ILE A 104 24.09 -15.29 -15.34
N ILE A 105 25.09 -16.18 -15.40
CA ILE A 105 26.43 -15.82 -15.88
C ILE A 105 26.37 -15.39 -17.35
N ASN A 106 25.63 -16.10 -18.19
CA ASN A 106 25.44 -15.73 -19.60
C ASN A 106 24.76 -14.35 -19.73
N ALA A 107 23.77 -14.04 -18.90
CA ALA A 107 23.12 -12.73 -18.90
C ALA A 107 24.11 -11.62 -18.52
N LYS A 108 24.91 -11.82 -17.47
CA LYS A 108 25.96 -10.88 -17.07
C LYS A 108 26.99 -10.65 -18.17
N ARG A 109 27.40 -11.71 -18.89
CA ARG A 109 28.33 -11.59 -20.03
C ARG A 109 27.78 -10.72 -21.15
N LYS A 110 26.51 -10.89 -21.49
CA LYS A 110 25.83 -10.05 -22.49
C LYS A 110 25.69 -8.60 -22.05
N LEU A 111 25.61 -8.37 -20.74
CA LEU A 111 25.46 -7.04 -20.13
C LEU A 111 26.75 -6.52 -19.48
N LYS A 112 27.92 -7.01 -19.90
CA LYS A 112 29.19 -6.71 -19.21
C LYS A 112 29.62 -5.24 -19.22
N GLU A 113 29.06 -4.44 -20.12
CA GLU A 113 29.29 -2.99 -20.17
C GLU A 113 28.45 -2.22 -19.12
N LEU A 114 27.53 -2.92 -18.44
CA LEU A 114 26.63 -2.35 -17.45
C LEU A 114 27.06 -2.78 -16.05
N ASP A 115 27.68 -1.86 -15.32
CA ASP A 115 28.16 -2.07 -13.96
C ASP A 115 27.10 -2.66 -13.02
N PHE A 116 25.86 -2.21 -13.14
CA PHE A 116 24.76 -2.69 -12.29
C PHE A 116 24.47 -4.18 -12.51
N ALA A 117 24.63 -4.67 -13.74
CA ALA A 117 24.35 -6.06 -14.10
C ALA A 117 25.45 -6.99 -13.57
N ILE A 118 26.71 -6.55 -13.65
CA ILE A 118 27.84 -7.31 -13.11
C ILE A 118 27.75 -7.38 -11.58
N LYS A 119 27.61 -6.22 -10.94
CA LYS A 119 27.64 -6.07 -9.47
C LYS A 119 26.34 -6.46 -8.77
N GLU A 120 25.29 -6.82 -9.53
CA GLU A 120 23.94 -7.06 -9.00
C GLU A 120 23.39 -5.87 -8.19
N ASP A 121 23.65 -4.65 -8.67
CA ASP A 121 23.27 -3.40 -8.00
C ASP A 121 21.89 -2.90 -8.48
N ILE A 122 20.86 -3.11 -7.65
CA ILE A 122 19.48 -2.67 -7.95
C ILE A 122 19.38 -1.14 -8.03
N GLU A 123 20.13 -0.38 -7.22
CA GLU A 123 20.11 1.08 -7.30
C GLU A 123 20.75 1.58 -8.59
N GLY A 124 21.83 0.92 -9.02
CA GLY A 124 22.44 1.12 -10.32
C GLY A 124 21.46 0.85 -11.47
N LEU A 125 20.67 -0.23 -11.38
CA LEU A 125 19.60 -0.54 -12.33
C LEU A 125 18.53 0.57 -12.37
N ILE A 126 18.07 1.05 -11.21
CA ILE A 126 17.09 2.14 -11.12
C ILE A 126 17.65 3.43 -11.75
N ARG A 127 18.92 3.74 -11.50
CA ARG A 127 19.59 4.90 -12.11
C ARG A 127 19.67 4.78 -13.63
N PHE A 128 20.00 3.60 -14.13
CA PHE A 128 20.00 3.29 -15.56
C PHE A 128 18.59 3.49 -16.16
N LEU A 129 17.57 2.96 -15.50
CA LEU A 129 16.17 3.08 -15.90
C LEU A 129 15.69 4.52 -16.02
N LYS A 130 16.20 5.47 -15.22
CA LYS A 130 15.75 6.87 -15.31
C LYS A 130 15.89 7.45 -16.71
N THR A 131 16.97 7.09 -17.41
CA THR A 131 17.34 7.71 -18.70
C THR A 131 17.22 6.78 -19.89
N ASN A 132 17.12 5.47 -19.68
CA ASN A 132 17.12 4.47 -20.75
C ASN A 132 15.78 3.73 -20.83
N SER A 133 15.32 3.49 -22.06
CA SER A 133 14.26 2.53 -22.34
C SER A 133 14.84 1.12 -22.45
N ILE A 134 14.06 0.13 -22.08
CA ILE A 134 14.46 -1.29 -22.13
C ILE A 134 13.65 -1.99 -23.23
N ASP A 135 14.32 -2.75 -24.09
CA ASP A 135 13.67 -3.67 -25.01
C ASP A 135 13.37 -5.04 -24.36
N SER A 136 12.65 -5.91 -25.05
CA SER A 136 12.29 -7.23 -24.48
C SER A 136 13.51 -8.11 -24.16
N THR A 137 14.63 -7.94 -24.87
CA THR A 137 15.83 -8.75 -24.69
C THR A 137 16.58 -8.32 -23.43
N LEU A 138 16.81 -7.01 -23.28
CA LEU A 138 17.42 -6.44 -22.08
C LEU A 138 16.55 -6.70 -20.84
N LYS A 139 15.22 -6.61 -20.98
CA LYS A 139 14.26 -6.94 -19.92
C LYS A 139 14.47 -8.37 -19.41
N TYR A 140 14.51 -9.34 -20.32
CA TYR A 140 14.75 -10.74 -19.98
C TYR A 140 16.08 -10.94 -19.28
N LEU A 141 17.16 -10.37 -19.80
CA LEU A 141 18.49 -10.51 -19.19
C LEU A 141 18.57 -9.90 -17.78
N ILE A 142 17.89 -8.77 -17.54
CA ILE A 142 17.80 -8.18 -16.21
C ILE A 142 17.05 -9.12 -15.25
N LEU A 143 15.91 -9.66 -15.68
CA LEU A 143 15.14 -10.60 -14.86
C LEU A 143 15.94 -11.86 -14.52
N GLU A 144 16.77 -12.36 -15.45
CA GLU A 144 17.67 -13.48 -15.17
C GLU A 144 18.69 -13.17 -14.06
N ILE A 145 19.25 -11.96 -14.03
CA ILE A 145 20.30 -11.58 -13.08
C ILE A 145 19.71 -11.33 -11.70
N PHE A 146 18.66 -10.52 -11.63
CA PHE A 146 18.15 -10.01 -10.36
C PHE A 146 17.11 -10.92 -9.73
N GLY A 147 16.44 -11.75 -10.53
CA GLY A 147 15.27 -12.48 -10.10
C GLY A 147 14.07 -11.54 -9.96
N GLU A 148 12.93 -12.00 -10.45
CA GLU A 148 11.73 -11.17 -10.48
C GLU A 148 11.14 -10.91 -9.09
N GLU A 149 11.08 -11.96 -8.26
CA GLU A 149 10.61 -11.90 -6.86
C GLU A 149 11.45 -10.91 -6.03
N ASN A 150 12.77 -10.89 -6.23
CA ASN A 150 13.68 -10.00 -5.52
C ASN A 150 13.47 -8.53 -5.94
N LEU A 151 13.24 -8.26 -7.23
CA LEU A 151 12.91 -6.91 -7.70
C LEU A 151 11.56 -6.44 -7.17
N GLU A 152 10.57 -7.33 -7.09
CA GLU A 152 9.27 -7.04 -6.50
C GLU A 152 9.38 -6.75 -5.00
N GLU A 153 10.09 -7.59 -4.25
CA GLU A 153 10.35 -7.38 -2.83
C GLU A 153 11.06 -6.04 -2.60
N TYR A 154 12.07 -5.72 -3.41
CA TYR A 154 12.77 -4.44 -3.34
C TYR A 154 11.84 -3.26 -3.63
N LEU A 155 10.98 -3.36 -4.66
CA LEU A 155 9.97 -2.35 -4.98
C LEU A 155 9.05 -2.10 -3.78
N ASN A 156 8.46 -3.16 -3.23
CA ASN A 156 7.50 -3.08 -2.12
C ASN A 156 8.12 -2.51 -0.84
N ASN A 157 9.35 -2.92 -0.52
CA ASN A 157 10.05 -2.46 0.69
C ASN A 157 10.50 -0.99 0.63
N ASN A 158 10.66 -0.42 -0.57
CA ASN A 158 11.24 0.91 -0.76
C ASN A 158 10.27 1.96 -1.29
N LEU A 159 9.06 1.57 -1.70
CA LEU A 159 8.01 2.42 -2.29
C LEU A 159 7.67 3.65 -1.44
N SER A 160 7.74 3.55 -0.10
CA SER A 160 7.46 4.64 0.84
C SER A 160 8.57 5.70 0.95
N HIS A 161 9.80 5.36 0.56
CA HIS A 161 10.99 6.19 0.81
C HIS A 161 11.71 6.61 -0.46
N ASN A 162 11.62 5.81 -1.53
CA ASN A 162 12.27 6.06 -2.79
C ASN A 162 11.31 5.86 -3.95
N LEU A 163 10.73 6.95 -4.46
CA LEU A 163 9.78 6.89 -5.58
C LEU A 163 10.41 6.41 -6.89
N ASP A 164 11.74 6.43 -7.03
CA ASP A 164 12.41 5.94 -8.23
C ASP A 164 12.27 4.43 -8.40
N VAL A 165 11.96 3.70 -7.33
CA VAL A 165 11.70 2.26 -7.40
C VAL A 165 10.49 1.92 -8.26
N LEU A 166 9.56 2.87 -8.46
CA LEU A 166 8.45 2.72 -9.40
C LEU A 166 8.91 2.40 -10.83
N LEU A 167 10.16 2.71 -11.20
CA LEU A 167 10.69 2.37 -12.51
C LEU A 167 10.83 0.85 -12.73
N LEU A 168 10.94 0.07 -11.65
CA LEU A 168 11.01 -1.39 -11.70
C LEU A 168 9.73 -2.01 -12.27
N THR A 169 8.58 -1.34 -12.18
CA THR A 169 7.33 -1.84 -12.78
C THR A 169 7.41 -1.98 -14.30
N ASN A 170 8.35 -1.29 -14.97
CA ASN A 170 8.59 -1.47 -16.40
C ASN A 170 9.28 -2.81 -16.73
N ILE A 171 9.89 -3.46 -15.72
CA ILE A 171 10.64 -4.72 -15.85
C ILE A 171 9.82 -5.90 -15.29
N LEU A 172 9.01 -5.70 -14.26
CA LEU A 172 8.22 -6.78 -13.68
C LEU A 172 7.15 -7.33 -14.66
N THR A 173 6.78 -8.58 -14.45
CA THR A 173 5.88 -9.45 -15.24
C THR A 173 5.14 -10.50 -14.40
N VAL A 174 5.72 -11.00 -13.30
CA VAL A 174 5.10 -11.92 -12.31
C VAL A 174 3.97 -11.23 -11.57
N ASP A 175 3.06 -12.05 -11.03
CA ASP A 175 1.74 -11.73 -10.45
C ASP A 175 1.52 -10.25 -10.16
N VAL A 176 1.15 -9.56 -11.24
CA VAL A 176 0.92 -8.12 -11.32
C VAL A 176 0.07 -7.60 -10.17
N LYS A 177 -0.81 -8.45 -9.63
CA LYS A 177 -1.71 -8.13 -8.53
C LYS A 177 -0.97 -7.73 -7.26
N ASP A 178 0.12 -8.41 -6.93
CA ASP A 178 0.79 -8.29 -5.62
C ASP A 178 1.42 -6.90 -5.43
N TYR A 179 2.01 -6.33 -6.48
CA TYR A 179 2.59 -4.99 -6.43
C TYR A 179 1.70 -3.89 -7.02
N ALA A 180 0.71 -4.20 -7.87
CA ALA A 180 -0.18 -3.17 -8.42
C ALA A 180 -1.02 -2.49 -7.33
N GLU A 181 -1.48 -3.22 -6.32
CA GLU A 181 -2.21 -2.61 -5.21
C GLU A 181 -1.31 -1.65 -4.41
N SER A 182 -0.09 -2.08 -4.08
CA SER A 182 0.92 -1.26 -3.41
C SER A 182 1.24 0.02 -4.18
N VAL A 183 1.45 -0.09 -5.49
CA VAL A 183 1.69 1.08 -6.36
C VAL A 183 0.45 1.99 -6.38
N LEU A 184 -0.76 1.45 -6.53
CA LEU A 184 -2.00 2.23 -6.51
C LEU A 184 -2.15 3.01 -5.20
N ASP A 185 -1.86 2.38 -4.06
CA ASP A 185 -1.93 3.04 -2.76
C ASP A 185 -1.01 4.25 -2.66
N VAL A 186 0.23 4.12 -3.12
CA VAL A 186 1.21 5.19 -3.08
C VAL A 186 0.82 6.33 -4.02
N ILE A 187 0.47 6.04 -5.28
CA ILE A 187 0.09 7.09 -6.25
C ILE A 187 -1.24 7.77 -5.93
N THR A 188 -2.11 7.13 -5.12
CA THR A 188 -3.38 7.76 -4.69
C THR A 188 -3.17 8.71 -3.51
N ARG A 189 -2.14 8.47 -2.67
CA ARG A 189 -1.90 9.23 -1.43
C ARG A 189 -0.86 10.34 -1.59
N ASP A 190 0.13 10.15 -2.45
CA ASP A 190 1.24 11.08 -2.66
C ASP A 190 1.21 11.69 -4.08
N ASP A 191 0.97 13.00 -4.17
CA ASP A 191 0.94 13.73 -5.44
C ASP A 191 2.29 13.70 -6.19
N LYS A 192 3.42 13.65 -5.48
CA LYS A 192 4.75 13.54 -6.10
C LYS A 192 4.90 12.15 -6.73
N ALA A 193 4.48 11.11 -6.03
CA ALA A 193 4.47 9.75 -6.55
C ALA A 193 3.56 9.60 -7.76
N LYS A 194 2.33 10.15 -7.69
CA LYS A 194 1.39 10.22 -8.80
C LYS A 194 2.03 10.86 -10.03
N LYS A 195 2.64 12.04 -9.86
CA LYS A 195 3.28 12.75 -10.96
C LYS A 195 4.42 11.94 -11.58
N GLN A 196 5.30 11.40 -10.75
CA GLN A 196 6.41 10.56 -11.21
C GLN A 196 5.94 9.32 -11.97
N PHE A 197 4.91 8.64 -11.44
CA PHE A 197 4.30 7.49 -12.09
C PHE A 197 3.72 7.87 -13.45
N LEU A 198 2.87 8.90 -13.52
CA LEU A 198 2.23 9.34 -14.77
C LEU A 198 3.25 9.83 -15.81
N ASP A 199 4.26 10.59 -15.38
CA ASP A 199 5.19 11.23 -16.30
C ASP A 199 6.28 10.33 -16.84
N ILE A 200 6.68 9.31 -16.06
CA ILE A 200 7.85 8.47 -16.38
C ILE A 200 7.45 7.02 -16.59
N VAL A 201 6.75 6.42 -15.63
CA VAL A 201 6.43 4.99 -15.67
C VAL A 201 5.35 4.74 -16.69
N LEU A 202 4.21 5.42 -16.57
CA LEU A 202 3.04 5.19 -17.40
C LEU A 202 3.37 5.38 -18.89
N LYS A 203 4.12 6.41 -19.27
CA LYS A 203 4.49 6.66 -20.68
C LYS A 203 5.31 5.56 -21.35
N ARG A 204 5.92 4.66 -20.56
CA ARG A 204 6.77 3.57 -21.06
C ARG A 204 6.04 2.24 -21.16
N LEU A 205 4.82 2.16 -20.63
CA LEU A 205 4.00 0.96 -20.65
C LEU A 205 3.14 0.89 -21.91
N ASP A 206 2.86 -0.32 -22.40
CA ASP A 206 1.89 -0.50 -23.48
C ASP A 206 0.47 -0.14 -22.97
N LYS A 207 -0.38 0.40 -23.85
CA LYS A 207 -1.79 0.65 -23.54
C LYS A 207 -2.56 -0.62 -23.18
N LYS A 208 -2.09 -1.78 -23.63
CA LYS A 208 -2.67 -3.10 -23.33
C LYS A 208 -1.93 -3.83 -22.20
N ASP A 209 -1.06 -3.14 -21.48
CA ASP A 209 -0.25 -3.75 -20.44
C ASP A 209 -1.13 -4.33 -19.31
N VAL A 210 -0.79 -5.55 -18.89
CA VAL A 210 -1.50 -6.29 -17.83
C VAL A 210 -1.48 -5.50 -16.52
N PHE A 211 -0.38 -4.79 -16.24
CA PHE A 211 -0.24 -3.92 -15.07
C PHE A 211 -1.29 -2.81 -15.03
N ILE A 212 -1.52 -2.13 -16.15
CA ILE A 212 -2.52 -1.06 -16.20
C ILE A 212 -3.93 -1.60 -16.02
N ASN A 213 -4.23 -2.77 -16.60
CA ASN A 213 -5.53 -3.40 -16.41
C ASN A 213 -5.77 -3.78 -14.93
N SER A 214 -4.75 -4.28 -14.24
CA SER A 214 -4.83 -4.55 -12.80
C SER A 214 -5.03 -3.27 -11.98
N ILE A 215 -4.32 -2.18 -12.30
CA ILE A 215 -4.54 -0.88 -11.65
C ILE A 215 -5.99 -0.41 -11.83
N PHE A 216 -6.54 -0.51 -13.05
CA PHE A 216 -7.94 -0.15 -13.30
C PHE A 216 -8.94 -1.04 -12.55
N GLU A 217 -8.65 -2.34 -12.42
CA GLU A 217 -9.44 -3.26 -11.61
C GLU A 217 -9.49 -2.82 -10.14
N TYR A 218 -8.33 -2.57 -9.52
CA TYR A 218 -8.26 -2.10 -8.13
C TYR A 218 -8.91 -0.73 -7.94
N MET A 219 -8.72 0.20 -8.89
CA MET A 219 -9.40 1.49 -8.87
C MET A 219 -10.93 1.30 -8.89
N TYR A 220 -11.45 0.42 -9.75
CA TYR A 220 -12.89 0.15 -9.86
C TYR A 220 -13.45 -0.46 -8.56
N GLN A 221 -12.72 -1.39 -7.95
CA GLN A 221 -13.09 -1.99 -6.66
C GLN A 221 -13.16 -0.93 -5.55
N ARG A 222 -12.14 -0.06 -5.45
CA ARG A 222 -12.12 1.06 -4.49
C ARG A 222 -13.22 2.09 -4.75
N TYR A 223 -13.54 2.35 -6.02
CA TYR A 223 -14.65 3.23 -6.38
C TYR A 223 -16.01 2.66 -5.92
N SER A 224 -16.21 1.35 -6.12
CA SER A 224 -17.49 0.68 -5.84
C SER A 224 -17.77 0.60 -4.33
N ASN A 225 -16.75 0.34 -3.52
CA ASN A 225 -16.89 -0.08 -2.13
C ASN A 225 -16.76 1.06 -1.10
N THR A 226 -16.67 2.34 -1.50
CA THR A 226 -16.26 3.40 -0.56
C THR A 226 -17.01 4.74 -0.72
N ASP A 227 -16.79 5.63 0.26
CA ASP A 227 -17.39 6.96 0.41
C ASP A 227 -17.17 7.92 -0.77
N LYS A 228 -18.01 8.97 -0.81
CA LYS A 228 -18.05 9.98 -1.87
C LYS A 228 -16.70 10.65 -2.15
N GLU A 229 -15.88 10.86 -1.12
CA GLU A 229 -14.56 11.50 -1.26
C GLU A 229 -13.57 10.61 -2.03
N ILE A 230 -13.49 9.33 -1.65
CA ILE A 230 -12.61 8.35 -2.31
C ILE A 230 -13.03 8.14 -3.77
N ARG A 231 -14.34 8.10 -4.03
CA ARG A 231 -14.88 8.07 -5.40
C ARG A 231 -14.39 9.24 -6.25
N SER A 232 -14.34 10.45 -5.69
CA SER A 232 -13.86 11.64 -6.39
C SER A 232 -12.37 11.52 -6.74
N ARG A 233 -11.54 11.11 -5.78
CA ARG A 233 -10.09 10.95 -5.98
C ARG A 233 -9.77 9.89 -7.04
N ILE A 234 -10.47 8.76 -7.03
CA ILE A 234 -10.29 7.71 -8.03
C ILE A 234 -10.71 8.18 -9.42
N LEU A 235 -11.83 8.92 -9.54
CA LEU A 235 -12.26 9.48 -10.82
C LEU A 235 -11.29 10.54 -11.35
N GLU A 236 -10.68 11.33 -10.47
CA GLU A 236 -9.63 12.29 -10.84
C GLU A 236 -8.38 11.57 -11.35
N LEU A 237 -7.90 10.57 -10.62
CA LEU A 237 -6.79 9.73 -11.05
C LEU A 237 -7.08 9.08 -12.41
N TYR A 238 -8.29 8.57 -12.63
CA TYR A 238 -8.67 8.00 -13.93
C TYR A 238 -8.62 9.04 -15.07
N LYS A 239 -8.99 10.30 -14.82
CA LYS A 239 -8.87 11.37 -15.83
C LYS A 239 -7.41 11.60 -16.21
N ASP A 240 -6.48 11.49 -15.27
CA ASP A 240 -5.05 11.63 -15.54
C ASP A 240 -4.51 10.47 -16.41
N PHE A 241 -4.95 9.23 -16.13
CA PHE A 241 -4.66 8.06 -16.99
C PHE A 241 -5.26 8.25 -18.39
N LYS A 242 -6.49 8.77 -18.48
CA LYS A 242 -7.16 9.08 -19.74
C LYS A 242 -6.42 10.16 -20.54
N ALA A 243 -5.92 11.20 -19.88
CA ALA A 243 -5.10 12.23 -20.52
C ALA A 243 -3.81 11.64 -21.13
N SER A 244 -3.29 10.57 -20.51
CA SER A 244 -2.13 9.82 -20.99
C SER A 244 -2.49 8.78 -22.07
N GLY A 245 -3.76 8.67 -22.46
CA GLY A 245 -4.23 7.82 -23.54
C GLY A 245 -4.60 6.39 -23.14
N TYR A 246 -4.79 6.12 -21.83
CA TYR A 246 -5.27 4.86 -21.28
C TYR A 246 -6.76 4.96 -20.93
N THR A 247 -7.56 3.97 -21.32
CA THR A 247 -9.02 4.03 -21.15
C THR A 247 -9.57 2.72 -20.62
N ASP A 248 -10.57 2.80 -19.75
CA ASP A 248 -11.33 1.65 -19.25
C ASP A 248 -12.83 1.88 -19.47
N THR A 249 -13.52 0.90 -20.05
CA THR A 249 -14.92 1.02 -20.45
C THR A 249 -15.87 1.29 -19.28
N ARG A 250 -15.55 0.78 -18.09
CA ARG A 250 -16.37 0.96 -16.88
C ARG A 250 -16.29 2.42 -16.45
N PHE A 251 -15.10 2.99 -16.38
CA PHE A 251 -14.90 4.40 -16.03
C PHE A 251 -15.44 5.36 -17.08
N GLU A 252 -15.31 5.05 -18.38
CA GLU A 252 -15.93 5.85 -19.44
C GLU A 252 -17.46 5.92 -19.29
N SER A 253 -18.10 4.82 -18.91
CA SER A 253 -19.55 4.81 -18.65
C SER A 253 -19.94 5.71 -17.47
N MET A 254 -19.10 5.78 -16.42
CA MET A 254 -19.33 6.63 -15.24
C MET A 254 -19.12 8.11 -15.54
N LEU A 255 -18.05 8.45 -16.28
CA LEU A 255 -17.80 9.82 -16.71
C LEU A 255 -18.89 10.31 -17.67
N ASN A 256 -19.32 9.47 -18.62
CA ASN A 256 -20.39 9.84 -19.55
C ASN A 256 -21.75 9.93 -18.87
N LYS A 257 -22.07 9.08 -17.89
CA LYS A 257 -23.29 9.22 -17.09
C LYS A 257 -23.27 10.55 -16.33
N THR A 258 -22.15 10.87 -15.68
CA THR A 258 -21.95 12.14 -14.97
C THR A 258 -22.09 13.34 -15.91
N ASN A 259 -21.45 13.29 -17.08
CA ASN A 259 -21.52 14.35 -18.09
C ASN A 259 -22.93 14.47 -18.70
N LYS A 260 -23.66 13.37 -18.89
CA LYS A 260 -25.06 13.38 -19.36
C LYS A 260 -26.00 13.99 -18.32
N THR A 261 -25.82 13.69 -17.03
CA THR A 261 -26.58 14.35 -15.95
C THR A 261 -26.20 15.82 -15.78
N TRP A 262 -24.91 16.17 -15.91
CA TRP A 262 -24.43 17.55 -15.83
C TRP A 262 -24.88 18.38 -17.03
N TYR A 263 -24.80 17.82 -18.23
CA TYR A 263 -25.35 18.40 -19.46
C TYR A 263 -26.86 18.57 -19.35
N LYS A 264 -27.62 17.58 -18.87
CA LYS A 264 -29.06 17.72 -18.64
C LYS A 264 -29.39 18.80 -17.60
N PHE A 265 -28.62 18.89 -16.52
CA PHE A 265 -28.76 19.94 -15.52
C PHE A 265 -28.45 21.32 -16.11
N TRP A 266 -27.36 21.46 -16.87
CA TRP A 266 -27.01 22.72 -17.54
C TRP A 266 -27.99 23.09 -18.63
N HIS A 267 -28.49 22.14 -19.43
CA HIS A 267 -29.53 22.40 -20.41
C HIS A 267 -30.83 22.84 -19.74
N TRP A 268 -31.25 22.14 -18.68
CA TRP A 268 -32.40 22.54 -17.88
C TRP A 268 -32.19 23.93 -17.26
N PHE A 269 -31.00 24.23 -16.75
CA PHE A 269 -30.67 25.54 -16.18
C PHE A 269 -30.58 26.64 -17.24
N LEU A 270 -30.04 26.35 -18.43
CA LEU A 270 -29.98 27.27 -19.57
C LEU A 270 -31.37 27.51 -20.17
N GLU A 271 -32.22 26.49 -20.24
CA GLU A 271 -33.63 26.62 -20.63
C GLU A 271 -34.44 27.36 -19.56
N PHE A 272 -34.17 27.12 -18.28
CA PHE A 272 -34.78 27.86 -17.18
C PHE A 272 -34.33 29.33 -17.17
N SER A 273 -33.05 29.60 -17.37
CA SER A 273 -32.48 30.95 -17.40
C SER A 273 -32.87 31.73 -18.67
N SER A 274 -32.99 31.07 -19.83
CA SER A 274 -33.52 31.70 -21.05
C SER A 274 -35.03 31.95 -20.98
N ARG A 275 -35.78 31.08 -20.30
CA ARG A 275 -37.19 31.38 -19.94
C ARG A 275 -37.26 32.56 -18.97
N LEU A 276 -36.36 32.65 -18.00
CA LEU A 276 -36.21 33.82 -17.11
C LEU A 276 -35.82 35.09 -17.87
N SER A 277 -34.98 35.01 -18.91
CA SER A 277 -34.62 36.19 -19.72
C SER A 277 -35.79 36.68 -20.58
N GLN A 278 -36.70 35.81 -21.02
CA GLN A 278 -37.97 36.23 -21.64
C GLN A 278 -38.91 36.92 -20.64
N PHE A 279 -38.80 36.62 -19.34
CA PHE A 279 -39.46 37.39 -18.29
C PHE A 279 -38.73 38.71 -17.95
N ALA A 280 -37.47 38.87 -18.35
CA ALA A 280 -36.63 40.03 -18.03
C ALA A 280 -36.97 41.29 -18.85
N ASP A 281 -37.59 41.16 -20.03
CA ASP A 281 -38.08 42.32 -20.81
C ASP A 281 -39.17 43.10 -20.07
N ASN A 282 -39.80 42.50 -19.05
CA ASN A 282 -40.75 43.12 -18.14
C ASN A 282 -40.33 42.93 -16.67
N PHE A 283 -39.07 43.23 -16.35
CA PHE A 283 -38.51 43.15 -14.99
C PHE A 283 -39.40 43.86 -13.94
N VAL A 284 -40.03 44.98 -14.33
CA VAL A 284 -40.99 45.72 -13.49
C VAL A 284 -42.26 44.90 -13.21
N PHE A 285 -42.76 44.15 -14.20
CA PHE A 285 -44.00 43.38 -14.06
C PHE A 285 -43.80 42.10 -13.23
N VAL A 286 -42.61 41.48 -13.32
CA VAL A 286 -42.24 40.33 -12.48
C VAL A 286 -42.02 40.74 -11.04
N ILE A 287 -41.30 41.85 -10.80
CA ILE A 287 -41.14 42.42 -9.45
C ILE A 287 -42.50 42.86 -8.91
N PHE A 288 -43.31 43.54 -9.71
CA PHE A 288 -44.66 43.95 -9.31
C PHE A 288 -45.53 42.74 -8.97
N GLY A 289 -45.50 41.69 -9.78
CA GLY A 289 -46.20 40.43 -9.51
C GLY A 289 -45.73 39.77 -8.21
N LEU A 290 -44.42 39.66 -7.98
CA LEU A 290 -43.86 39.11 -6.74
C LEU A 290 -44.20 39.96 -5.51
N VAL A 291 -44.20 41.29 -5.63
CA VAL A 291 -44.60 42.21 -4.56
C VAL A 291 -46.09 42.06 -4.26
N VAL A 292 -46.95 42.02 -5.27
CA VAL A 292 -48.40 41.82 -5.10
C VAL A 292 -48.70 40.47 -4.48
N VAL A 293 -48.05 39.40 -4.93
CA VAL A 293 -48.20 38.06 -4.34
C VAL A 293 -47.68 38.05 -2.90
N SER A 294 -46.55 38.70 -2.61
CA SER A 294 -46.01 38.80 -1.25
C SER A 294 -46.95 39.58 -0.33
N ILE A 295 -47.55 40.67 -0.81
CA ILE A 295 -48.57 41.43 -0.06
C ILE A 295 -49.80 40.55 0.20
N LEU A 296 -50.28 39.79 -0.80
CA LEU A 296 -51.40 38.87 -0.63
C LEU A 296 -51.11 37.77 0.40
N VAL A 297 -49.91 37.19 0.36
CA VAL A 297 -49.46 36.17 1.32
C VAL A 297 -49.35 36.76 2.73
N LEU A 298 -48.73 37.94 2.88
CA LEU A 298 -48.63 38.62 4.17
C LEU A 298 -50.02 38.99 4.72
N PHE A 299 -50.96 39.39 3.86
CA PHE A 299 -52.34 39.69 4.27
C PHE A 299 -53.14 38.44 4.66
N SER A 300 -52.71 37.25 4.22
CA SER A 300 -53.29 35.97 4.65
C SER A 300 -52.97 35.63 6.11
N LEU A 301 -51.88 36.18 6.67
CA LEU A 301 -51.49 35.93 8.05
C LEU A 301 -52.37 36.75 9.01
N LYS A 302 -53.11 36.06 9.89
CA LYS A 302 -54.09 36.67 10.81
C LYS A 302 -53.48 37.78 11.68
N PHE A 303 -52.26 37.58 12.20
CA PHE A 303 -51.56 38.55 13.05
C PHE A 303 -51.14 39.82 12.29
N VAL A 304 -50.67 39.66 11.05
CA VAL A 304 -50.29 40.79 10.18
C VAL A 304 -51.54 41.57 9.79
N ARG A 305 -52.61 40.87 9.40
CA ARG A 305 -53.90 41.49 9.07
C ARG A 305 -54.48 42.30 10.23
N TYR A 306 -54.42 41.77 11.46
CA TYR A 306 -54.82 42.52 12.66
C TYR A 306 -54.03 43.83 12.81
N LYS A 307 -52.69 43.76 12.76
CA LYS A 307 -51.84 44.95 12.92
C LYS A 307 -52.12 46.00 11.85
N ILE A 308 -52.34 45.58 10.60
CA ILE A 308 -52.71 46.48 9.51
C ILE A 308 -54.03 47.19 9.81
N PHE A 309 -55.08 46.46 10.21
CA PHE A 309 -56.37 47.08 10.55
C PHE A 309 -56.28 48.01 11.77
N TYR A 310 -55.46 47.67 12.75
CA TYR A 310 -55.23 48.51 13.93
C TYR A 310 -54.55 49.84 13.55
N ILE A 311 -53.46 49.79 12.78
CA ILE A 311 -52.72 50.98 12.32
C ILE A 311 -53.58 51.86 11.41
N LEU A 312 -54.42 51.26 10.57
CA LEU A 312 -55.34 51.99 9.68
C LEU A 312 -56.57 52.55 10.41
N GLY A 313 -56.72 52.32 11.72
CA GLY A 313 -57.81 52.88 12.54
C GLY A 313 -59.13 52.12 12.47
N PHE A 314 -59.18 50.96 11.79
CA PHE A 314 -60.37 50.11 11.72
C PHE A 314 -60.51 49.21 12.95
N LYS A 315 -60.68 49.84 14.13
CA LYS A 315 -60.64 49.19 15.45
C LYS A 315 -61.59 47.99 15.58
N LYS A 316 -62.82 48.10 15.07
CA LYS A 316 -63.82 47.01 15.08
C LYS A 316 -63.36 45.79 14.27
N LEU A 317 -62.74 45.99 13.11
CA LEU A 317 -62.22 44.90 12.27
C LEU A 317 -60.93 44.30 12.84
N ALA A 318 -60.11 45.12 13.51
CA ALA A 318 -58.94 44.67 14.24
C ALA A 318 -59.34 43.71 15.38
N ALA A 319 -60.31 44.10 16.22
CA ALA A 319 -60.83 43.28 17.30
C ALA A 319 -61.40 41.94 16.80
N LEU A 320 -62.23 41.96 15.75
CA LEU A 320 -62.79 40.75 15.14
C LEU A 320 -61.73 39.84 14.50
N THR A 321 -60.67 40.41 13.93
CA THR A 321 -59.55 39.64 13.37
C THR A 321 -58.70 39.02 14.46
N TYR A 322 -58.46 39.76 15.55
CA TYR A 322 -57.69 39.31 16.69
C TYR A 322 -58.44 38.25 17.52
N ARG A 323 -59.77 38.32 17.59
CA ARG A 323 -60.61 37.24 18.15
C ARG A 323 -60.27 35.89 17.52
N LYS A 324 -60.13 35.83 16.20
CA LYS A 324 -59.76 34.59 15.47
C LYS A 324 -58.34 34.08 15.77
N ILE A 325 -57.51 34.87 16.45
CA ILE A 325 -56.19 34.49 16.97
C ILE A 325 -56.35 33.96 18.39
N VAL A 326 -57.18 34.59 19.21
CA VAL A 326 -57.52 34.10 20.57
C VAL A 326 -58.26 32.76 20.50
N ASP A 327 -59.13 32.56 19.52
CA ASP A 327 -59.87 31.31 19.33
C ASP A 327 -58.93 30.10 19.09
N GLU A 328 -57.70 30.31 18.60
CA GLU A 328 -56.71 29.23 18.42
C GLU A 328 -55.98 28.86 19.72
N ASP A 329 -55.92 29.78 20.68
CA ASP A 329 -55.28 29.59 21.97
C ASP A 329 -56.11 30.26 23.08
N PRO A 330 -57.25 29.65 23.45
CA PRO A 330 -58.26 30.29 24.28
C PRO A 330 -57.87 30.44 25.75
N LEU A 331 -56.72 29.91 26.19
CA LEU A 331 -56.31 29.97 27.60
C LEU A 331 -55.15 30.95 27.81
N ASN A 332 -54.68 31.61 26.76
CA ASN A 332 -53.61 32.59 26.86
C ASN A 332 -54.13 33.93 27.41
N GLU A 333 -53.73 34.24 28.64
CA GLU A 333 -54.18 35.43 29.36
C GLU A 333 -53.85 36.73 28.62
N ASP A 334 -52.63 36.87 28.11
CA ASP A 334 -52.14 38.10 27.48
C ASP A 334 -52.89 38.40 26.17
N LYS A 335 -53.15 37.35 25.37
CA LYS A 335 -53.93 37.49 24.14
C LYS A 335 -55.37 37.88 24.47
N ARG A 336 -55.99 37.27 25.47
CA ARG A 336 -57.35 37.65 25.88
C ARG A 336 -57.44 39.06 26.44
N LEU A 337 -56.44 39.49 27.21
CA LEU A 337 -56.38 40.85 27.73
C LEU A 337 -56.28 41.86 26.58
N THR A 338 -55.43 41.56 25.59
CA THR A 338 -55.29 42.36 24.37
C THR A 338 -56.61 42.41 23.60
N LEU A 339 -57.35 41.30 23.51
CA LEU A 339 -58.68 41.28 22.86
C LEU A 339 -59.70 42.15 23.59
N ALA A 340 -59.74 42.10 24.93
CA ALA A 340 -60.64 42.91 25.74
C ALA A 340 -60.37 44.41 25.55
N GLN A 341 -59.10 44.82 25.55
CA GLN A 341 -58.67 46.19 25.27
C GLN A 341 -59.07 46.62 23.84
N LEU A 342 -58.90 45.75 22.86
CA LEU A 342 -59.31 46.03 21.47
C LEU A 342 -60.83 46.20 21.33
N TYR A 343 -61.64 45.46 22.10
CA TYR A 343 -63.09 45.64 22.12
C TYR A 343 -63.48 46.97 22.79
N GLU A 344 -62.84 47.34 23.90
CA GLU A 344 -63.05 48.63 24.57
C GLU A 344 -62.70 49.80 23.63
N GLU A 345 -61.53 49.73 22.98
CA GLU A 345 -61.10 50.75 22.01
C GLU A 345 -62.03 50.84 20.79
N ALA A 346 -62.73 49.76 20.45
CA ALA A 346 -63.72 49.70 19.37
C ALA A 346 -65.14 50.10 19.81
N GLY A 347 -65.36 50.43 21.09
CA GLY A 347 -66.66 50.77 21.66
C GLY A 347 -67.59 49.57 21.90
N MET A 348 -67.05 48.35 21.88
CA MET A 348 -67.75 47.08 22.11
C MET A 348 -67.65 46.68 23.59
N PHE A 349 -68.25 47.51 24.47
CA PHE A 349 -68.06 47.41 25.92
C PHE A 349 -68.63 46.11 26.53
N GLU A 350 -69.72 45.57 25.97
CA GLU A 350 -70.32 44.31 26.44
C GLU A 350 -69.38 43.13 26.19
N GLU A 351 -68.80 43.04 24.99
CA GLU A 351 -67.83 42.00 24.63
C GLU A 351 -66.52 42.14 25.40
N ALA A 352 -66.05 43.37 25.62
CA ALA A 352 -64.89 43.64 26.47
C ALA A 352 -65.11 43.14 27.90
N MET A 353 -66.26 43.46 28.49
CA MET A 353 -66.63 43.03 29.84
C MET A 353 -66.69 41.50 29.97
N ASN A 354 -67.20 40.82 28.95
CA ASN A 354 -67.25 39.35 28.91
C ASN A 354 -65.84 38.72 28.92
N GLU A 355 -64.90 39.27 28.16
CA GLU A 355 -63.51 38.81 28.15
C GLU A 355 -62.78 39.10 29.47
N TYR A 356 -63.00 40.27 30.09
CA TYR A 356 -62.46 40.56 31.43
C TYR A 356 -63.00 39.62 32.51
N ASN A 357 -64.30 39.31 32.47
CA ASN A 357 -64.92 38.35 33.38
C ASN A 357 -64.41 36.92 33.14
N PHE A 358 -64.05 36.59 31.91
CA PHE A 358 -63.43 35.30 31.60
C PHE A 358 -62.00 35.21 32.17
N LEU A 359 -61.18 36.25 31.99
CA LEU A 359 -59.84 36.34 32.60
C LEU A 359 -59.88 36.27 34.12
N LYS A 360 -60.84 36.95 34.75
CA LYS A 360 -61.02 36.91 36.21
C LYS A 360 -61.36 35.52 36.72
N ARG A 361 -62.14 34.73 35.95
CA ARG A 361 -62.49 33.35 36.30
C ARG A 361 -61.29 32.41 36.20
N ILE A 362 -60.48 32.54 35.15
CA ILE A 362 -59.27 31.71 34.98
C ILE A 362 -58.22 31.99 36.06
N LYS A 363 -58.10 33.22 36.57
CA LYS A 363 -57.14 33.58 37.63
C LYS A 363 -57.54 33.17 39.06
N LEU A 364 -58.79 32.75 39.25
CA LEU A 364 -59.33 32.35 40.56
C LEU A 364 -59.34 30.82 40.76
N GLU A 365 -59.10 30.05 39.69
CA GLU A 365 -58.75 28.63 39.72
C GLU A 365 -57.22 28.46 39.72
#